data_AF-A0A933TXE2-F1
#
_entry.id   AF-A0A933TXE2-F1
#
_cell.length_a   1.000
_cell.length_b   1.000
_cell.length_c   1.000
_cell.angle_alpha   90.00
_cell.angle_beta   90.00
_cell.angle_gamma   90.00
#
_symmetry.space_group_name_H-M   'P 1'
#
loop_
_entity.id
_entity.type
_entity.pdbx_description
1 polymer ?
#
loop_
_entity_poly.entity_id
_entity_poly.type
_entity_poly.pdbx_seq_one_letter_code
_entity_poly.pdbx_strand_id
1 'polypeptide(L)'
;MATKTKKVTKIKNIKSVKVAPVIEIPGVIHSHTMVIRLTFIVAACLVGLVGFWYKTKTWPVVATVNYMPITRFELDQLMYGKVGKEALDALIIQKLVDQELKTKKITVLEKDIDARLEEIKTQLGTPENFNQILELQGVTQAQLREQIDYQLKLEKLVPVSTDSAKMQADISATLSGLRSKAKIWVVK
;
A
#
# COMPACT_ATOMS: atom_id res chain seq x y z
N MET A 1 -3.48 -80.94 49.51
CA MET A 1 -4.31 -81.45 48.40
C MET A 1 -3.58 -81.13 47.10
N ALA A 2 -3.07 -82.16 46.41
CA ALA A 2 -2.28 -82.03 45.18
C ALA A 2 -2.99 -82.78 44.04
N THR A 3 -3.28 -82.10 42.94
CA THR A 3 -3.92 -82.69 41.75
C THR A 3 -3.00 -82.60 40.52
N LYS A 4 -2.26 -83.69 40.34
CA LYS A 4 -1.90 -84.42 39.12
C LYS A 4 -1.89 -83.68 37.76
N THR A 5 -0.69 -83.70 37.18
CA THR A 5 -0.32 -83.67 35.76
C THR A 5 -1.02 -84.75 34.91
N LYS A 6 -1.45 -84.45 33.67
CA LYS A 6 -1.38 -85.41 32.55
C LYS A 6 -1.59 -84.84 31.14
N LYS A 7 -0.61 -85.18 30.29
CA LYS A 7 -0.69 -85.62 28.89
C LYS A 7 -1.06 -84.65 27.76
N VAL A 8 0.02 -84.27 27.05
CA VAL A 8 0.08 -83.94 25.62
C VAL A 8 -0.40 -85.12 24.77
N THR A 9 -1.30 -84.87 23.80
CA THR A 9 -1.60 -85.79 22.69
C THR A 9 -1.65 -85.05 21.35
N LYS A 10 -0.53 -85.17 20.64
CA LYS A 10 -0.30 -85.20 19.19
C LYS A 10 -1.55 -85.15 18.29
N ILE A 11 -1.76 -84.03 17.59
CA ILE A 11 -2.52 -83.99 16.33
C ILE A 11 -1.54 -83.84 15.17
N LYS A 12 -1.76 -84.72 14.20
CA LYS A 12 -0.90 -85.11 13.10
C LYS A 12 -1.16 -84.20 11.89
N ASN A 13 -0.09 -83.63 11.34
CA ASN A 13 0.11 -83.43 9.91
C ASN A 13 -0.82 -82.44 9.17
N ILE A 14 -0.41 -81.17 9.12
CA ILE A 14 -0.76 -80.26 8.02
C ILE A 14 0.56 -79.85 7.37
N LYS A 15 0.91 -80.54 6.28
CA LYS A 15 2.03 -80.16 5.41
C LYS A 15 1.64 -78.92 4.62
N SER A 16 2.61 -78.01 4.48
CA SER A 16 2.70 -76.93 3.49
C SER A 16 1.77 -75.74 3.63
N VAL A 17 2.21 -74.73 4.39
CA VAL A 17 2.04 -73.34 3.98
C VAL A 17 3.40 -72.67 4.07
N LYS A 18 3.93 -72.22 2.93
CA LYS A 18 5.14 -71.42 2.80
C LYS A 18 4.97 -70.18 3.68
N VAL A 19 5.78 -70.05 4.73
CA VAL A 19 5.87 -68.80 5.50
C VAL A 19 6.51 -67.78 4.57
N ALA A 20 5.77 -66.73 4.21
CA ALA A 20 6.26 -65.65 3.36
C ALA A 20 7.48 -64.96 4.00
N PRO A 21 8.46 -64.46 3.21
CA PRO A 21 9.59 -63.74 3.78
C PRO A 21 9.11 -62.49 4.51
N VAL A 22 9.71 -62.25 5.68
CA VAL A 22 9.56 -61.02 6.47
C VAL A 22 9.75 -59.83 5.54
N ILE A 23 8.70 -59.03 5.36
CA ILE A 23 8.77 -57.77 4.64
C ILE A 23 9.48 -56.79 5.56
N GLU A 24 10.77 -56.54 5.31
CA GLU A 24 11.45 -55.36 5.86
C GLU A 24 10.70 -54.13 5.33
N ILE A 25 10.07 -53.37 6.22
CA ILE A 25 9.37 -52.14 5.85
C ILE A 25 10.45 -51.15 5.39
N PRO A 26 10.51 -50.74 4.10
CA PRO A 26 11.47 -49.74 3.69
C PRO A 26 11.14 -48.44 4.43
N GLY A 27 12.16 -47.87 5.08
CA GLY A 27 12.04 -46.62 5.82
C GLY A 27 11.31 -45.57 4.97
N VAL A 28 10.25 -45.00 5.55
CA VAL A 28 9.56 -43.84 4.98
C VAL A 28 10.53 -42.67 5.05
N ILE A 29 11.28 -42.45 3.98
CA ILE A 29 12.11 -41.27 3.80
C ILE A 29 11.15 -40.08 3.61
N HIS A 30 10.76 -39.43 4.70
CA HIS A 30 10.18 -38.09 4.62
C HIS A 30 11.25 -37.19 3.99
N SER A 31 10.95 -36.62 2.82
CA SER A 31 11.84 -35.71 2.09
C SER A 31 11.95 -34.37 2.85
N HIS A 32 12.80 -34.37 3.90
CA HIS A 32 13.08 -33.20 4.74
C HIS A 32 13.45 -31.96 3.92
N THR A 33 14.00 -32.13 2.73
CA THR A 33 14.41 -31.02 1.85
C THR A 33 13.23 -30.17 1.35
N MET A 34 12.05 -30.76 1.13
CA MET A 34 10.89 -30.01 0.61
C MET A 34 10.21 -29.19 1.71
N VAL A 35 10.05 -29.77 2.90
CA VAL A 35 9.47 -29.07 4.06
C VAL A 35 10.40 -28.00 4.62
N ILE A 36 11.73 -28.22 4.60
CA ILE A 36 12.71 -27.21 5.02
C ILE A 36 12.73 -26.03 4.04
N ARG A 37 12.66 -26.28 2.73
CA ARG A 37 12.57 -25.19 1.74
C ARG A 37 11.29 -24.37 1.91
N LEU A 38 10.17 -25.03 2.20
CA LEU A 38 8.90 -24.35 2.41
C LEU A 38 8.91 -23.49 3.68
N THR A 39 9.49 -23.98 4.79
CA THR A 39 9.62 -23.17 6.02
C THR A 39 10.57 -22.00 5.85
N PHE A 40 11.67 -22.14 5.10
CA PHE A 40 12.53 -21.00 4.76
C PHE A 40 11.82 -19.95 3.89
N ILE A 41 10.99 -20.38 2.92
CA ILE A 41 10.20 -19.46 2.09
C ILE A 41 9.15 -18.73 2.95
N VAL A 42 8.45 -19.44 3.82
CA VAL A 42 7.46 -18.84 4.74
C VAL A 42 8.15 -17.88 5.72
N ALA A 43 9.30 -18.25 6.28
CA ALA A 43 10.08 -17.38 7.15
C ALA A 43 10.58 -16.14 6.41
N ALA A 44 11.07 -16.27 5.17
CA ALA A 44 11.47 -15.15 4.33
C ALA A 44 10.29 -14.23 3.98
N CYS A 45 9.11 -14.78 3.68
CA CYS A 45 7.89 -13.99 3.48
C CYS A 45 7.45 -13.26 4.76
N LEU A 46 7.54 -13.90 5.92
CA LEU A 46 7.24 -13.26 7.21
C LEU A 46 8.23 -12.13 7.53
N VAL A 47 9.52 -12.33 7.29
CA VAL A 47 10.55 -11.29 7.46
C VAL A 47 10.34 -10.16 6.45
N GLY A 48 9.98 -10.47 5.20
CA GLY A 48 9.64 -9.48 4.18
C GLY A 48 8.40 -8.67 4.55
N LEU A 49 7.36 -9.32 5.08
CA LEU A 49 6.19 -8.65 5.62
C LEU A 49 6.56 -7.78 6.82
N VAL A 50 7.24 -8.30 7.84
CA VAL A 50 7.65 -7.51 9.00
C VAL A 50 8.52 -6.32 8.61
N GLY A 51 9.48 -6.50 7.70
CA GLY A 51 10.31 -5.42 7.17
C GLY A 51 9.51 -4.38 6.35
N PHE A 52 8.52 -4.84 5.58
CA PHE A 52 7.58 -3.98 4.88
C PHE A 52 6.77 -3.12 5.86
N TRP A 53 6.21 -3.73 6.91
CA TRP A 53 5.46 -3.03 7.96
C TRP A 53 6.34 -2.05 8.76
N TYR A 54 7.61 -2.40 9.00
CA TYR A 54 8.57 -1.51 9.68
C TYR A 54 8.91 -0.27 8.85
N LYS A 55 9.00 -0.40 7.53
CA LYS A 55 9.25 0.74 6.62
C LYS A 55 8.03 1.61 6.38
N THR A 56 6.84 1.04 6.31
CA THR A 56 5.63 1.78 5.92
C THR A 56 4.95 2.49 7.09
N LYS A 57 5.41 2.33 8.34
CA LYS A 57 4.76 2.86 9.56
C LYS A 57 3.24 2.59 9.59
N THR A 58 2.79 1.57 8.87
CA THR A 58 1.36 1.34 8.63
C THR A 58 0.87 0.41 9.71
N TRP A 59 0.74 0.87 10.95
CA TRP A 59 0.23 0.02 12.03
C TRP A 59 -1.29 -0.21 11.85
N PRO A 60 -1.81 -1.45 12.07
CA PRO A 60 -3.20 -1.75 11.71
C PRO A 60 -4.21 -1.22 12.72
N VAL A 61 -3.76 -0.85 13.92
CA VAL A 61 -4.60 -0.35 15.02
C VAL A 61 -4.24 1.10 15.36
N VAL A 62 -5.10 2.05 15.01
CA VAL A 62 -4.79 3.47 15.16
C VAL A 62 -4.97 3.93 16.61
N ALA A 63 -5.94 3.36 17.32
CA ALA A 63 -6.23 3.66 18.72
C ALA A 63 -6.94 2.48 19.39
N THR A 64 -7.03 2.50 20.73
CA THR A 64 -7.82 1.53 21.51
C THR A 64 -8.71 2.28 22.49
N VAL A 65 -10.00 1.95 22.54
CA VAL A 65 -10.96 2.52 23.50
C VAL A 65 -11.53 1.39 24.34
N ASN A 66 -11.30 1.38 25.65
CA ASN A 66 -11.79 0.33 26.57
C ASN A 66 -11.53 -1.10 26.07
N TYR A 67 -10.28 -1.40 25.69
CA TYR A 67 -9.86 -2.69 25.12
C TYR A 67 -10.44 -3.06 23.75
N MET A 68 -11.22 -2.19 23.11
CA MET A 68 -11.64 -2.33 21.72
C MET A 68 -10.67 -1.57 20.79
N PRO A 69 -9.93 -2.25 19.90
CA PRO A 69 -9.06 -1.58 18.95
C PRO A 69 -9.87 -0.93 17.82
N ILE A 70 -9.58 0.35 17.55
CA ILE A 70 -10.01 1.06 16.34
C ILE A 70 -9.03 0.71 15.24
N THR A 71 -9.52 0.02 14.22
CA THR A 71 -8.70 -0.41 13.10
C THR A 71 -8.46 0.74 12.14
N ARG A 72 -7.32 0.72 11.45
CA ARG A 72 -7.02 1.69 10.39
C ARG A 72 -8.04 1.63 9.26
N PHE A 73 -8.53 0.44 8.94
CA PHE A 73 -9.58 0.25 7.94
C PHE A 73 -10.86 1.00 8.28
N GLU A 74 -11.30 0.95 9.54
CA GLU A 74 -12.49 1.67 10.00
C GLU A 74 -12.31 3.19 9.91
N LEU A 75 -11.13 3.69 10.32
CA LEU A 75 -10.79 5.10 10.17
C LEU A 75 -10.76 5.51 8.69
N ASP A 76 -10.08 4.74 7.83
CA ASP A 76 -9.96 5.00 6.41
C ASP A 76 -11.35 4.98 5.74
N GLN A 77 -12.23 4.05 6.12
CA GLN A 77 -13.61 3.98 5.61
C GLN A 77 -14.43 5.21 6.03
N LEU A 78 -14.27 5.67 7.28
CA LEU A 78 -14.92 6.88 7.77
C LEU A 78 -14.39 8.13 7.05
N MET A 79 -13.06 8.26 6.90
CA MET A 79 -12.44 9.36 6.17
C MET A 79 -12.83 9.34 4.70
N TYR A 80 -12.90 8.16 4.08
CA TYR A 80 -13.32 8.00 2.70
C TYR A 80 -14.77 8.43 2.50
N GLY A 81 -15.65 8.06 3.43
CA GLY A 81 -17.04 8.49 3.44
C GLY A 81 -17.23 10.00 3.62
N LYS A 82 -16.36 10.67 4.39
CA LYS A 82 -16.45 12.11 4.65
C LYS A 82 -15.75 12.98 3.60
N VAL A 83 -14.50 12.65 3.25
CA VAL A 83 -13.60 13.50 2.43
C VAL A 83 -12.99 12.74 1.26
N GLY A 84 -12.95 11.40 1.30
CA GLY A 84 -12.23 10.62 0.28
C GLY A 84 -12.78 10.74 -1.12
N LYS A 85 -14.09 10.97 -1.31
CA LYS A 85 -14.66 11.22 -2.65
C LYS A 85 -14.11 12.50 -3.28
N GLU A 86 -14.06 13.58 -2.51
CA GLU A 86 -13.52 14.86 -2.97
C GLU A 86 -12.01 14.78 -3.18
N ALA A 87 -11.29 14.13 -2.25
CA ALA A 87 -9.87 13.87 -2.38
C ALA A 87 -9.54 13.02 -3.62
N LEU A 88 -10.34 11.99 -3.92
CA LEU A 88 -10.19 11.18 -5.12
C LEU A 88 -10.40 12.02 -6.39
N ASP A 89 -11.41 12.88 -6.40
CA ASP A 89 -11.68 13.75 -7.55
C ASP A 89 -10.54 14.75 -7.80
N ALA A 90 -10.01 15.36 -6.73
CA ALA A 90 -8.85 16.23 -6.80
C ALA A 90 -7.62 15.50 -7.36
N LEU A 91 -7.37 14.25 -6.92
CA LEU A 91 -6.27 13.44 -7.43
C LEU A 91 -6.45 13.06 -8.90
N ILE A 92 -7.67 12.74 -9.33
CA ILE A 92 -7.98 12.48 -10.74
C ILE A 92 -7.65 13.73 -11.58
N ILE A 93 -8.14 14.89 -11.16
CA ILE A 93 -7.87 16.18 -11.81
C ILE A 93 -6.37 16.43 -11.92
N GLN A 94 -5.62 16.26 -10.83
CA GLN A 94 -4.17 16.44 -10.82
C GLN A 94 -3.48 15.52 -11.83
N LYS A 95 -3.89 14.24 -11.90
CA LYS A 95 -3.34 13.29 -12.87
C LYS A 95 -3.67 13.67 -14.32
N LEU A 96 -4.87 14.18 -14.59
CA LEU A 96 -5.27 14.64 -15.92
C LEU A 96 -4.45 15.86 -16.36
N VAL A 97 -4.24 16.81 -15.45
CA VAL A 97 -3.39 17.99 -15.70
C VAL A 97 -1.97 17.57 -16.03
N ASP A 98 -1.37 16.69 -15.22
CA ASP A 98 -0.02 16.17 -15.48
C ASP A 98 0.07 15.43 -16.84
N GLN A 99 -0.98 14.70 -17.24
CA GLN A 99 -1.03 14.01 -18.53
C GLN A 99 -1.15 14.99 -19.71
N GLU A 100 -1.98 16.03 -19.59
CA GLU A 100 -2.15 17.02 -20.64
C GLU A 100 -0.88 17.87 -20.82
N LEU A 101 -0.21 18.26 -19.73
CA LEU A 101 1.06 18.97 -19.79
C LEU A 101 2.16 18.14 -20.46
N LYS A 102 2.24 16.84 -20.16
CA LYS A 102 3.14 15.92 -20.86
C LYS A 102 2.84 15.83 -22.35
N THR A 103 1.56 15.78 -22.72
CA THR A 103 1.11 15.73 -24.12
C THR A 103 1.49 17.01 -24.87
N LYS A 104 1.33 18.17 -24.23
CA LYS A 104 1.73 19.49 -24.75
C LYS A 104 3.23 19.79 -24.64
N LYS A 105 4.02 18.90 -24.01
CA LYS A 105 5.45 19.08 -23.71
C LYS A 105 5.77 20.35 -22.91
N ILE A 106 4.84 20.76 -22.06
CA ILE A 106 5.00 21.91 -21.17
C ILE A 106 5.63 21.38 -19.87
N THR A 107 6.71 22.02 -19.42
CA THR A 107 7.40 21.66 -18.18
C THR A 107 7.53 22.90 -17.28
N VAL A 108 7.25 22.72 -15.99
CA VAL A 108 7.56 23.73 -14.97
C VAL A 108 9.03 23.63 -14.65
N LEU A 109 9.76 24.73 -14.73
CA LEU A 109 11.18 24.76 -14.37
C LEU A 109 11.31 25.01 -12.87
N GLU A 110 12.32 24.40 -12.25
CA GLU A 110 12.64 24.67 -10.82
C GLU A 110 12.86 26.16 -10.56
N LYS A 111 13.40 26.89 -11.54
CA LYS A 111 13.57 28.35 -11.44
C LYS A 111 12.25 29.09 -11.23
N ASP A 112 11.15 28.64 -11.85
CA ASP A 112 9.84 29.25 -11.69
C ASP A 112 9.29 28.98 -10.29
N ILE A 113 9.52 27.77 -9.77
CA ILE A 113 9.15 27.36 -8.41
C ILE A 113 9.93 28.16 -7.37
N ASP A 114 11.24 28.30 -7.56
CA ASP A 114 12.12 29.09 -6.70
C ASP A 114 11.73 30.57 -6.70
N ALA A 115 11.44 31.14 -7.87
CA ALA A 115 10.99 32.52 -7.98
C ALA A 115 9.70 32.77 -7.20
N ARG A 116 8.72 31.86 -7.32
CA ARG A 116 7.44 31.98 -6.59
C ARG A 116 7.61 31.75 -5.09
N LEU A 117 8.51 30.85 -4.69
CA LEU A 117 8.84 30.62 -3.29
C LEU A 117 9.49 31.86 -2.66
N GLU A 118 10.43 32.50 -3.37
CA GLU A 118 11.03 33.76 -2.94
C GLU A 118 9.99 34.89 -2.87
N GLU A 119 9.07 34.98 -3.83
CA GLU A 119 7.96 35.94 -3.78
C GLU A 119 7.13 35.76 -2.49
N ILE A 120 6.75 34.53 -2.15
CA ILE A 120 6.01 34.23 -0.92
C ILE A 120 6.83 34.63 0.32
N LYS A 121 8.13 34.33 0.35
CA LYS A 121 9.01 34.74 1.46
C LYS A 121 9.09 36.27 1.60
N THR A 122 9.19 36.99 0.48
CA THR A 122 9.23 38.46 0.51
C THR A 122 7.91 39.06 1.01
N GLN A 123 6.76 38.46 0.64
CA GLN A 123 5.44 38.87 1.15
C GLN A 123 5.31 38.64 2.67
N LEU A 124 5.98 37.62 3.21
CA LEU A 124 5.99 37.30 4.64
C LEU A 124 7.11 38.03 5.42
N GLY A 125 7.94 38.79 4.71
CA GLY A 125 8.96 39.68 5.26
C GLY A 125 10.25 38.97 5.67
N THR A 126 10.20 38.12 6.70
CA THR A 126 11.39 37.46 7.26
C THR A 126 11.34 35.94 7.08
N PRO A 127 12.49 35.27 6.89
CA PRO A 127 12.55 33.81 6.79
C PRO A 127 12.12 33.11 8.08
N GLU A 128 12.26 33.77 9.24
CA GLU A 128 11.77 33.27 10.53
C GLU A 128 10.24 33.20 10.57
N ASN A 129 9.55 34.24 10.10
CA ASN A 129 8.09 34.24 10.00
C ASN A 129 7.61 33.13 9.05
N PHE A 130 8.30 32.95 7.93
CA PHE A 130 7.98 31.89 6.97
C PHE A 130 8.07 30.49 7.60
N ASN A 131 9.17 30.19 8.30
CA ASN A 131 9.33 28.89 8.97
C ASN A 131 8.32 28.69 10.10
N GLN A 132 8.02 29.74 10.88
CA GLN A 132 6.98 29.67 11.92
C GLN A 132 5.60 29.39 11.34
N ILE A 133 5.23 30.04 10.23
CA ILE A 133 3.95 29.79 9.55
C ILE A 133 3.88 28.34 9.05
N LEU A 134 4.97 27.83 8.46
CA LEU A 134 5.05 26.44 8.01
C LEU A 134 4.87 25.45 9.19
N GLU A 135 5.53 25.70 10.31
CA GLU A 135 5.38 24.90 11.53
C GLU A 135 3.97 24.95 12.11
N LEU A 136 3.37 26.14 12.18
CA LEU A 136 2.00 26.34 12.66
C LEU A 136 0.97 25.61 11.77
N GLN A 137 1.21 25.56 10.46
CA GLN A 137 0.38 24.83 9.51
C GLN A 137 0.70 23.33 9.47
N GLY A 138 1.81 22.90 10.07
CA GLY A 138 2.29 21.51 10.01
C GLY A 138 2.74 21.10 8.59
N VAL A 139 3.15 22.06 7.76
CA VAL A 139 3.55 21.85 6.36
C VAL A 139 5.07 22.02 6.24
N THR A 140 5.71 21.14 5.49
CA THR A 140 7.15 21.26 5.21
C THR A 140 7.40 22.15 3.99
N GLN A 141 8.61 22.73 3.90
CA GLN A 141 9.01 23.48 2.70
C GLN A 141 8.90 22.64 1.41
N ALA A 142 9.17 21.33 1.49
CA ALA A 142 9.02 20.42 0.35
C ALA A 142 7.55 20.32 -0.12
N GLN A 143 6.62 20.17 0.82
CA GLN A 143 5.18 20.15 0.51
C GLN A 143 4.70 21.48 -0.06
N LEU A 144 5.23 22.62 0.42
CA LEU A 144 4.92 23.92 -0.18
C LEU A 144 5.43 24.01 -1.62
N ARG A 145 6.65 23.52 -1.90
CA ARG A 145 7.17 23.47 -3.28
C ARG A 145 6.27 22.64 -4.19
N GLU A 146 5.77 21.49 -3.73
CA GLU A 146 4.82 20.68 -4.50
C GLU A 146 3.51 21.44 -4.78
N GLN A 147 3.01 22.21 -3.81
CA GLN A 147 1.82 23.04 -4.01
C GLN A 147 2.06 24.17 -5.03
N ILE A 148 3.23 24.79 -5.00
CA ILE A 148 3.63 25.82 -5.98
C ILE A 148 3.77 25.20 -7.36
N ASP A 149 4.43 24.04 -7.49
CA ASP A 149 4.54 23.30 -8.74
C ASP A 149 3.16 23.01 -9.33
N TYR A 150 2.22 22.51 -8.51
CA TYR A 150 0.86 22.23 -8.96
C TYR A 150 0.12 23.50 -9.45
N GLN A 151 0.27 24.63 -8.76
CA GLN A 151 -0.32 25.89 -9.19
C GLN A 151 0.26 26.36 -10.53
N LEU A 152 1.59 26.34 -10.68
CA LEU A 152 2.27 26.73 -11.93
C LEU A 152 1.88 25.81 -13.09
N LYS A 153 1.68 24.51 -12.84
CA LYS A 153 1.18 23.55 -13.83
C LYS A 153 -0.21 23.92 -14.34
N LEU A 154 -1.12 24.29 -13.44
CA LEU A 154 -2.47 24.74 -13.81
C LEU A 154 -2.43 26.04 -14.62
N GLU A 155 -1.62 27.00 -14.20
CA GLU A 155 -1.47 28.28 -14.90
C GLU A 155 -0.91 28.09 -16.31
N LYS A 156 0.13 27.25 -16.48
CA LYS A 156 0.71 26.97 -17.79
C LYS A 156 -0.21 26.13 -18.70
N LEU A 157 -1.19 25.44 -18.14
CA LEU A 157 -2.11 24.61 -18.92
C LEU A 157 -3.13 25.45 -19.70
N VAL A 158 -3.53 26.59 -19.14
CA VAL A 158 -4.56 27.48 -19.67
C VAL A 158 -3.91 28.62 -20.47
N PRO A 159 -4.48 29.00 -21.64
CA PRO A 159 -3.98 30.17 -22.37
C PRO A 159 -4.07 31.43 -21.49
N VAL A 160 -3.04 32.27 -21.55
CA VAL A 160 -2.89 33.50 -20.74
C VAL A 160 -4.11 34.41 -20.93
N SER A 161 -5.09 34.30 -20.03
CA SER A 161 -6.24 35.20 -19.97
C SER A 161 -5.99 36.23 -18.88
N THR A 162 -5.94 37.52 -19.24
CA THR A 162 -5.55 38.64 -18.37
C THR A 162 -6.55 38.94 -17.22
N ASP A 163 -7.65 38.20 -17.13
CA ASP A 163 -8.64 38.29 -16.04
C ASP A 163 -8.58 37.02 -15.17
N SER A 164 -8.33 37.17 -13.88
CA SER A 164 -8.31 36.06 -12.92
C SER A 164 -9.64 35.31 -12.83
N ALA A 165 -10.77 35.99 -13.08
CA ALA A 165 -12.09 35.37 -13.18
C ALA A 165 -12.26 34.53 -14.46
N LYS A 166 -11.72 35.01 -15.59
CA LYS A 166 -11.73 34.24 -16.85
C LYS A 166 -10.78 33.06 -16.77
N MET A 167 -9.63 33.24 -16.12
CA MET A 167 -8.67 32.16 -15.90
C MET A 167 -9.28 31.02 -15.07
N GLN A 168 -10.00 31.33 -13.98
CA GLN A 168 -10.72 30.32 -13.20
C GLN A 168 -11.78 29.59 -14.02
N ALA A 169 -12.52 30.33 -14.86
CA ALA A 169 -13.52 29.75 -15.75
C ALA A 169 -12.87 28.81 -16.79
N ASP A 170 -11.78 29.24 -17.42
CA ASP A 170 -11.07 28.49 -18.45
C ASP A 170 -10.36 27.25 -17.87
N ILE A 171 -9.84 27.32 -16.64
CA ILE A 171 -9.36 26.16 -15.89
C ILE A 171 -10.50 25.17 -15.71
N SER A 172 -11.65 25.60 -15.18
CA SER A 172 -12.79 24.70 -14.93
C SER A 172 -13.31 24.04 -16.22
N ALA A 173 -13.36 24.81 -17.32
CA ALA A 173 -13.77 24.32 -18.63
C ALA A 173 -12.77 23.31 -19.20
N THR A 174 -11.47 23.60 -19.08
CA THR A 174 -10.39 22.70 -19.50
C THR A 174 -10.41 21.40 -18.71
N LEU A 175 -10.58 21.47 -17.38
CA LEU A 175 -10.67 20.29 -16.51
C LEU A 175 -11.89 19.42 -16.85
N SER A 176 -13.05 20.03 -17.11
CA SER A 176 -14.25 19.32 -17.56
C SER A 176 -14.03 18.62 -18.91
N GLY A 177 -13.37 19.31 -19.85
CA GLY A 177 -12.96 18.75 -21.14
C GLY A 177 -12.01 17.56 -21.00
N LEU A 178 -11.02 17.64 -20.11
CA LEU A 178 -10.11 16.53 -19.83
C LEU A 178 -10.83 15.36 -19.18
N ARG A 179 -11.71 15.62 -18.21
CA ARG A 179 -12.49 14.59 -17.51
C ARG A 179 -13.40 13.82 -18.46
N SER A 180 -14.09 14.52 -19.38
CA SER A 180 -14.99 13.88 -20.35
C SER A 180 -14.27 12.99 -21.36
N LYS A 181 -13.04 13.34 -21.74
CA LYS A 181 -12.21 12.53 -22.64
C LYS A 181 -11.50 11.38 -21.93
N ALA A 182 -11.34 11.47 -20.62
CA ALA A 182 -10.62 10.49 -19.82
C ALA A 182 -11.47 9.25 -19.51
N LYS A 183 -10.89 8.07 -19.69
CA LYS A 183 -11.48 6.81 -19.21
C LYS A 183 -11.14 6.62 -17.73
N ILE A 184 -12.05 7.01 -16.85
CA ILE A 184 -11.88 6.91 -15.39
C ILE A 184 -12.57 5.63 -14.90
N TRP A 185 -11.81 4.72 -14.31
CA TRP A 185 -12.34 3.54 -13.62
C TRP A 185 -12.22 3.75 -12.10
N VAL A 186 -13.34 3.74 -11.39
CA VAL A 186 -13.38 3.89 -9.93
C VAL A 186 -13.78 2.55 -9.33
N VAL A 187 -12.92 2.00 -8.47
CA VAL A 187 -13.23 0.81 -7.68
C VAL A 187 -14.15 1.23 -6.55
N LYS A 188 -15.27 0.53 -6.39
CA LYS A 188 -16.22 0.76 -5.30
C LYS A 188 -15.82 -0.02 -4.06
#